data_AF-A0A8J8M9C9-F1
#
_entry.id   AF-A0A8J8M9C9-F1
#
_cell.length_a   1.000
_cell.length_b   1.000
_cell.length_c   1.000
_cell.angle_alpha   90.00
_cell.angle_beta   90.00
_cell.angle_gamma   90.00
#
_symmetry.space_group_name_H-M   'P 1'
#
loop_
_entity.id
_entity.type
_entity.pdbx_description
1 polymer ?
#
loop_
_entity_poly.entity_id
_entity_poly.type
_entity_poly.pdbx_seq_one_letter_code
_entity_poly.pdbx_strand_id
1 'polypeptide(L)'
;MVICMEGDLEIEKTIQYFSDFDYIGTGMTSLYRKMYRHELNNGGRDYRVGIKIPIYMQELGLKNVDVRLNDRVKFINPYGDSDKHTKEYNEITTAWDWKKRLLNEDKEKMTTNLVNRGLTKGEAELFADGHSSICDHVIDNKDSVYILKPSCTLISYGIKG
;
A
#
# COMPACT_ATOMS: atom_id res chain seq x y z
N MET A 1 -13.56 24.78 -10.39
CA MET A 1 -13.23 23.35 -10.58
C MET A 1 -12.58 22.85 -9.30
N VAL A 2 -13.01 21.70 -8.79
CA VAL A 2 -12.44 21.02 -7.62
C VAL A 2 -11.83 19.73 -8.12
N ILE A 3 -10.59 19.44 -7.70
CA ILE A 3 -9.87 18.20 -8.02
C ILE A 3 -9.34 17.62 -6.71
N CYS A 4 -9.55 16.33 -6.51
CA CYS A 4 -9.01 15.57 -5.39
C CYS A 4 -8.23 14.37 -5.94
N MET A 5 -7.02 14.17 -5.42
CA MET A 5 -6.14 13.05 -5.77
C MET A 5 -5.88 12.25 -4.50
N GLU A 6 -6.34 11.00 -4.45
CA GLU A 6 -6.24 10.17 -3.25
C GLU A 6 -6.14 8.69 -3.61
N GLY A 7 -5.37 7.94 -2.82
CA GLY A 7 -5.19 6.50 -3.01
C GLY A 7 -6.36 5.69 -2.46
N ASP A 8 -6.61 4.52 -3.06
CA ASP A 8 -7.31 3.43 -2.40
C ASP A 8 -6.27 2.42 -1.90
N LEU A 9 -6.03 2.43 -0.58
CA LEU A 9 -4.98 1.62 0.04
C LEU A 9 -5.27 0.12 -0.04
N GLU A 10 -6.53 -0.28 -0.18
CA GLU A 10 -6.88 -1.69 -0.33
C GLU A 10 -6.46 -2.22 -1.71
N ILE A 11 -6.75 -1.46 -2.78
CA ILE A 11 -6.29 -1.77 -4.14
C ILE A 11 -4.77 -1.73 -4.17
N GLU A 12 -4.18 -0.67 -3.58
CA GLU A 12 -2.74 -0.44 -3.59
C GLU A 12 -1.93 -1.61 -3.02
N LYS A 13 -2.44 -2.25 -1.96
CA LYS A 13 -1.83 -3.42 -1.33
C LYS A 13 -2.06 -4.72 -2.08
N THR A 14 -3.11 -4.82 -2.89
CA THR A 14 -3.46 -6.08 -3.56
C THR A 14 -2.64 -6.32 -4.83
N ILE A 15 -2.19 -5.25 -5.49
CA ILE A 15 -1.62 -5.33 -6.85
C ILE A 15 -0.10 -5.17 -6.89
N GLN A 16 0.55 -5.22 -5.73
CA GLN A 16 2.00 -5.20 -5.65
C GLN A 16 2.58 -6.52 -6.16
N TYR A 17 3.67 -6.45 -6.91
CA TYR A 17 4.32 -7.62 -7.50
C TYR A 17 5.85 -7.56 -7.38
N PHE A 18 6.42 -8.75 -7.16
CA PHE A 18 7.84 -9.05 -7.15
C PHE A 18 8.04 -10.28 -8.04
N SER A 19 9.07 -10.31 -8.90
CA SER A 19 9.22 -11.37 -9.90
C SER A 19 9.41 -12.80 -9.37
N ASP A 20 9.94 -12.93 -8.15
CA ASP A 20 10.38 -14.19 -7.54
C ASP A 20 9.97 -14.29 -6.06
N PHE A 21 8.97 -13.51 -5.66
CA PHE A 21 8.41 -13.53 -4.30
C PHE A 21 6.89 -13.58 -4.33
N ASP A 22 6.33 -14.58 -3.68
CA ASP A 22 4.87 -14.74 -3.55
C ASP A 22 4.31 -13.79 -2.49
N TYR A 23 4.05 -12.55 -2.91
CA TYR A 23 3.46 -11.53 -2.06
C TYR A 23 2.07 -11.93 -1.55
N ILE A 24 1.26 -12.60 -2.38
CA ILE A 24 -0.10 -13.02 -1.99
C ILE A 24 -0.02 -14.13 -0.94
N GLY A 25 0.93 -15.05 -1.08
CA GLY A 25 1.23 -16.13 -0.14
C GLY A 25 1.58 -15.67 1.27
N THR A 26 2.01 -14.41 1.45
CA THR A 26 2.21 -13.83 2.80
C THR A 26 0.92 -13.72 3.62
N GLY A 27 -0.24 -13.74 2.97
CA GLY A 27 -1.54 -13.57 3.61
C GLY A 27 -1.84 -12.13 4.08
N MET A 28 -0.91 -11.18 3.91
CA MET A 28 -1.04 -9.83 4.47
C MET A 28 -2.22 -9.04 3.91
N THR A 29 -2.62 -9.27 2.64
CA THR A 29 -3.73 -8.55 2.00
C THR A 29 -5.06 -8.71 2.76
N SER A 30 -5.38 -9.92 3.24
CA SER A 30 -6.60 -10.16 4.00
C SER A 30 -6.55 -9.50 5.39
N LEU A 31 -5.36 -9.47 5.99
CA LEU A 31 -5.11 -8.84 7.29
C LEU A 31 -5.21 -7.32 7.22
N TYR A 32 -4.68 -6.69 6.16
CA TYR A 32 -4.88 -5.26 5.89
C TYR A 32 -6.38 -4.92 5.83
N ARG A 33 -7.17 -5.69 5.06
CA ARG A 33 -8.63 -5.49 4.98
C ARG A 33 -9.33 -5.60 6.34
N LYS A 34 -8.90 -6.55 7.18
CA LYS A 34 -9.44 -6.70 8.54
C LYS A 34 -9.12 -5.48 9.40
N MET A 35 -7.87 -5.03 9.40
CA MET A 35 -7.44 -3.84 10.14
C MET A 35 -8.16 -2.57 9.66
N TYR A 36 -8.23 -2.35 8.36
CA TYR A 36 -8.87 -1.16 7.78
C TYR A 36 -10.34 -1.08 8.15
N ARG A 37 -11.04 -2.22 8.12
CA ARG A 37 -12.45 -2.30 8.54
C ARG A 37 -12.60 -2.11 10.05
N HIS A 38 -11.69 -2.64 10.85
CA HIS A 38 -11.71 -2.42 12.30
C HIS A 38 -11.53 -0.94 12.64
N GLU A 39 -10.57 -0.27 12.03
CA GLU A 39 -10.37 1.17 12.22
C GLU A 39 -11.59 1.98 11.79
N LEU A 40 -12.14 1.71 10.60
CA LEU A 40 -13.33 2.40 10.12
C LEU A 40 -14.53 2.23 11.08
N ASN A 41 -14.77 1.01 11.56
CA ASN A 41 -15.88 0.72 12.47
C ASN A 41 -15.73 1.41 13.84
N ASN A 42 -14.51 1.77 14.24
CA ASN A 42 -14.21 2.44 15.49
C ASN A 42 -14.02 3.97 15.32
N GLY A 43 -14.51 4.54 14.22
CA GLY A 43 -14.41 5.98 13.95
C GLY A 43 -13.02 6.45 13.52
N GLY A 44 -12.14 5.51 13.16
CA GLY A 44 -10.82 5.77 12.63
C GLY A 44 -10.81 6.07 11.13
N ARG A 45 -9.66 5.85 10.50
CA ARG A 45 -9.43 6.20 9.09
C ARG A 45 -10.21 5.31 8.13
N ASP A 46 -10.80 5.93 7.11
CA ASP A 46 -11.30 5.23 5.93
C ASP A 46 -10.19 5.05 4.89
N TYR A 47 -9.62 3.86 4.83
CA TYR A 47 -8.55 3.49 3.88
C TYR A 47 -9.03 3.40 2.42
N ARG A 48 -10.34 3.52 2.20
CA ARG A 48 -10.98 3.54 0.89
C ARG A 48 -11.58 4.91 0.56
N VAL A 49 -11.22 5.96 1.28
CA VAL A 49 -11.80 7.29 1.05
C VAL A 49 -11.64 7.72 -0.42
N GLY A 50 -10.51 7.43 -1.07
CA GLY A 50 -10.25 7.80 -2.46
C GLY A 50 -11.31 7.33 -3.45
N ILE A 51 -11.82 6.10 -3.32
CA ILE A 51 -12.88 5.58 -4.21
C ILE A 51 -14.26 6.18 -3.92
N LYS A 52 -14.45 6.78 -2.73
CA LYS A 52 -15.70 7.40 -2.29
C LYS A 52 -15.77 8.89 -2.57
N ILE A 53 -14.64 9.55 -2.82
CA ILE A 53 -14.60 10.99 -3.14
C ILE A 53 -15.59 11.41 -4.24
N PRO A 54 -15.76 10.72 -5.38
CA PRO A 54 -16.71 11.19 -6.39
C PRO A 54 -18.16 11.18 -5.87
N ILE A 55 -18.50 10.26 -4.96
CA ILE A 55 -19.80 10.24 -4.29
C ILE A 55 -19.95 11.50 -3.41
N TYR A 56 -18.95 11.79 -2.58
CA TYR A 56 -18.97 12.98 -1.72
C TYR A 56 -19.03 14.29 -2.51
N MET A 57 -18.32 14.38 -3.63
CA MET A 57 -18.42 15.52 -4.54
C MET A 57 -19.86 15.70 -5.05
N GLN A 58 -20.51 14.61 -5.46
CA GLN A 58 -21.88 14.65 -5.95
C GLN A 58 -22.87 15.06 -4.86
N GLU A 59 -22.73 14.52 -3.65
CA GLU A 59 -23.55 14.84 -2.48
C GLU A 59 -23.39 16.30 -2.03
N LEU A 60 -22.18 16.87 -2.16
CA LEU A 60 -21.89 18.27 -1.87
C LEU A 60 -22.35 19.24 -2.97
N GLY A 61 -23.03 18.73 -4.01
CA GLY A 61 -23.68 19.54 -5.05
C GLY A 61 -22.78 19.92 -6.22
N LEU A 62 -21.57 19.34 -6.33
CA LEU A 62 -20.75 19.54 -7.52
C LEU A 62 -21.46 18.94 -8.75
N LYS A 63 -21.21 19.58 -9.90
CA LYS A 63 -21.73 19.18 -11.20
C LYS A 63 -20.60 18.62 -12.06
N ASN A 64 -20.96 17.79 -13.04
CA ASN A 64 -20.02 17.13 -13.95
C ASN A 64 -18.92 16.39 -13.18
N VAL A 65 -19.33 15.59 -12.19
CA VAL A 65 -18.41 14.77 -11.40
C VAL A 65 -17.97 13.57 -12.23
N ASP A 66 -16.66 13.36 -12.32
CA ASP A 66 -16.05 12.24 -13.01
C ASP A 66 -14.75 11.83 -12.29
N VAL A 67 -14.26 10.63 -12.58
CA VAL A 67 -13.11 10.03 -11.89
C VAL A 67 -12.20 9.30 -12.88
N ARG A 68 -10.89 9.46 -12.67
CA ARG A 68 -9.85 8.73 -13.39
C ARG A 68 -9.00 7.95 -12.41
N LEU A 69 -8.53 6.78 -12.83
CA LEU A 69 -7.45 6.07 -12.14
C LEU A 69 -6.13 6.46 -12.79
N ASN A 70 -5.15 6.84 -11.98
CA ASN A 70 -3.80 7.06 -12.46
C ASN A 70 -3.17 5.75 -12.95
N ASP A 71 -2.62 5.76 -14.16
CA ASP A 71 -2.02 4.61 -14.85
C ASP A 71 -0.52 4.46 -14.55
N ARG A 72 0.04 5.28 -13.67
CA ARG A 72 1.47 5.21 -13.32
C ARG A 72 1.76 3.93 -12.55
N VAL A 73 2.60 3.10 -13.15
CA VAL A 73 3.24 1.96 -12.49
C VAL A 73 4.73 2.26 -12.33
N LYS A 74 5.26 2.13 -11.11
CA LYS A 74 6.70 2.05 -10.90
C LYS A 74 7.17 0.66 -11.34
N PHE A 75 8.05 0.63 -12.33
CA PHE A 75 8.68 -0.58 -12.84
C PHE A 75 10.17 -0.52 -12.54
N ILE A 76 10.56 -1.15 -11.43
CA ILE A 76 11.93 -1.20 -10.97
C ILE A 76 12.56 -2.41 -11.65
N ASN A 77 13.45 -2.13 -12.60
CA ASN A 77 14.13 -3.12 -13.43
C ASN A 77 15.61 -3.18 -13.05
N PRO A 78 16.11 -4.32 -12.53
CA PRO A 78 17.50 -4.44 -12.11
C PRO A 78 18.48 -4.51 -13.29
N TYR A 79 18.00 -4.78 -14.51
CA TYR A 79 18.80 -4.88 -15.73
C TYR A 79 18.69 -3.64 -16.63
N GLY A 80 18.08 -2.56 -16.12
CA GLY A 80 17.91 -1.30 -16.83
C GLY A 80 19.04 -0.30 -16.52
N ASP A 81 18.68 0.98 -16.56
CA ASP A 81 19.54 2.07 -16.10
C ASP A 81 19.84 1.93 -14.59
N SER A 82 21.11 1.84 -14.22
CA SER A 82 21.57 1.58 -12.85
C SER A 82 21.25 2.70 -11.86
N ASP A 83 21.31 3.96 -12.31
CA ASP A 83 21.07 5.13 -11.47
C ASP A 83 19.57 5.27 -11.20
N LYS A 84 18.75 5.08 -12.23
CA LYS A 84 17.30 5.00 -12.12
C LYS A 84 16.88 3.85 -11.22
N HIS A 85 17.44 2.66 -11.42
CA HIS A 85 17.17 1.50 -10.57
C HIS A 85 17.47 1.82 -9.10
N THR A 86 18.67 2.31 -8.80
CA THR A 86 19.10 2.64 -7.44
C THR A 86 18.17 3.67 -6.80
N LYS A 87 17.79 4.72 -7.55
CA LYS A 87 16.87 5.75 -7.06
C LYS A 87 15.48 5.18 -6.76
N GLU A 88 14.84 4.54 -7.73
CA GLU A 88 13.47 4.04 -7.58
C GLU A 88 13.38 2.94 -6.51
N TYR A 89 14.40 2.08 -6.44
CA TYR A 89 14.53 1.06 -5.40
C TYR A 89 14.65 1.70 -4.01
N ASN A 90 15.51 2.71 -3.85
CA ASN A 90 15.68 3.40 -2.56
C ASN A 90 14.42 4.17 -2.14
N GLU A 91 13.71 4.78 -3.09
CA GLU A 91 12.43 5.43 -2.84
C GLU A 91 11.38 4.44 -2.33
N ILE A 92 11.21 3.31 -3.03
CA ILE A 92 10.15 2.36 -2.68
C ILE A 92 10.43 1.67 -1.34
N THR A 93 11.67 1.24 -1.11
CA THR A 93 12.02 0.56 0.13
C THR A 93 11.97 1.49 1.33
N THR A 94 12.24 2.79 1.18
CA THR A 94 11.99 3.78 2.25
C THR A 94 10.49 3.94 2.48
N ALA A 95 9.71 4.16 1.42
CA ALA A 95 8.28 4.49 1.55
C ALA A 95 7.48 3.37 2.24
N TRP A 96 7.93 2.12 2.12
CA TRP A 96 7.26 0.96 2.68
C TRP A 96 7.98 0.32 3.88
N ASP A 97 9.05 0.94 4.37
CA ASP A 97 9.85 0.44 5.50
C ASP A 97 10.39 -0.99 5.28
N TRP A 98 11.00 -1.22 4.10
CA TRP A 98 11.65 -2.49 3.75
C TRP A 98 13.19 -2.43 3.79
N LYS A 99 13.77 -1.31 4.24
CA LYS A 99 15.22 -1.09 4.23
C LYS A 99 15.97 -1.82 5.33
N LYS A 100 15.28 -2.37 6.32
CA LYS A 100 15.89 -3.06 7.46
C LYS A 100 15.30 -4.45 7.62
N ARG A 101 16.17 -5.41 7.95
CA ARG A 101 15.74 -6.71 8.46
C ARG A 101 15.12 -6.49 9.84
N LEU A 102 13.98 -7.14 10.09
CA LEU A 102 13.29 -6.99 11.37
C LEU A 102 13.97 -7.86 12.42
N LEU A 103 14.36 -7.24 13.53
CA LEU A 103 14.77 -7.97 14.73
C LEU A 103 13.55 -8.48 15.48
N ASN A 104 13.75 -9.41 16.43
CA ASN A 104 12.65 -9.91 17.26
C ASN A 104 11.91 -8.77 17.98
N GLU A 105 12.63 -7.78 18.48
CA GLU A 105 12.02 -6.60 19.10
C GLU A 105 11.18 -5.76 18.12
N ASP A 106 11.55 -5.68 16.84
CA ASP A 106 10.76 -5.00 15.82
C ASP A 106 9.46 -5.78 15.56
N LYS A 107 9.56 -7.11 15.46
CA LYS A 107 8.40 -8.00 15.29
C LYS A 107 7.44 -7.92 16.47
N GLU A 108 7.95 -7.88 17.70
CA GLU A 108 7.12 -7.74 18.92
C GLU A 108 6.39 -6.40 18.97
N LYS A 109 7.10 -5.30 18.65
CA LYS A 109 6.50 -3.95 18.55
C LYS A 109 5.42 -3.90 17.48
N MET A 110 5.70 -4.46 16.30
CA MET A 110 4.74 -4.56 15.20
C MET A 110 3.51 -5.38 15.60
N THR A 111 3.72 -6.57 16.17
CA THR A 111 2.65 -7.46 16.62
C THR A 111 1.72 -6.75 17.62
N THR A 112 2.31 -6.07 18.61
CA THR A 112 1.55 -5.29 19.60
C THR A 112 0.70 -4.19 18.95
N ASN A 113 1.28 -3.45 18.00
CA ASN A 113 0.56 -2.41 17.26
C ASN A 113 -0.61 -3.00 16.46
N LEU A 114 -0.39 -4.12 15.78
CA LEU A 114 -1.40 -4.77 14.95
C LEU A 114 -2.55 -5.36 15.77
N VAL A 115 -2.27 -5.89 16.96
CA VAL A 115 -3.31 -6.34 17.89
C VAL A 115 -4.21 -5.18 18.32
N ASN A 116 -3.61 -4.03 18.64
CA ASN A 116 -4.37 -2.81 18.96
C ASN A 116 -5.22 -2.28 17.78
N ARG A 117 -4.92 -2.74 16.55
CA ARG A 117 -5.66 -2.40 15.32
C ARG A 117 -6.64 -3.48 14.89
N GLY A 118 -6.96 -4.43 15.79
CA GLY A 118 -8.05 -5.39 15.61
C GLY A 118 -7.63 -6.73 14.99
N LEU A 119 -6.33 -7.02 14.92
CA LEU A 119 -5.85 -8.38 14.65
C LEU A 119 -5.78 -9.20 15.93
N THR A 120 -5.92 -10.51 15.81
CA THR A 120 -5.53 -11.46 16.86
C THR A 120 -4.00 -11.56 16.93
N LYS A 121 -3.46 -12.10 18.04
CA LYS A 121 -2.02 -12.30 18.18
C LYS A 121 -1.42 -13.13 17.02
N GLY A 122 -2.04 -14.26 16.68
CA GLY A 122 -1.57 -15.12 15.59
C GLY A 122 -1.64 -14.46 14.21
N GLU A 123 -2.68 -13.65 13.95
CA GLU A 123 -2.75 -12.86 12.71
C GLU A 123 -1.68 -11.76 12.66
N ALA A 124 -1.40 -11.12 13.80
CA ALA A 124 -0.37 -10.11 13.90
C ALA A 124 1.04 -10.70 13.73
N GLU A 125 1.29 -11.90 14.26
CA GLU A 125 2.52 -12.67 14.03
C GLU A 125 2.67 -13.05 12.55
N LEU A 126 1.61 -13.59 11.92
CA LEU A 126 1.59 -13.90 10.49
C LEU A 126 1.90 -12.66 9.63
N PHE A 127 1.33 -11.51 9.97
CA PHE A 127 1.63 -10.25 9.29
C PHE A 127 3.10 -9.84 9.48
N ALA A 128 3.62 -9.90 10.71
CA ALA A 128 4.99 -9.51 11.02
C ALA A 128 6.01 -10.41 10.29
N ASP A 129 5.73 -11.69 10.19
CA ASP A 129 6.53 -12.64 9.42
C ASP A 129 6.45 -12.34 7.91
N GLY A 130 5.26 -12.10 7.37
CA GLY A 130 5.09 -11.67 5.98
C GLY A 130 5.88 -10.38 5.65
N HIS A 131 5.80 -9.36 6.53
CA HIS A 131 6.56 -8.12 6.38
C HIS A 131 8.07 -8.36 6.45
N SER A 132 8.51 -9.19 7.41
CA SER A 132 9.93 -9.58 7.52
C SER A 132 10.43 -10.28 6.26
N SER A 133 9.64 -11.21 5.71
CA SER A 133 9.99 -11.91 4.47
C SER A 133 10.11 -10.95 3.28
N ILE A 134 9.27 -9.91 3.21
CA ILE A 134 9.42 -8.86 2.19
C ILE A 134 10.73 -8.10 2.41
N CYS A 135 11.04 -7.67 3.63
CA CYS A 135 12.29 -6.96 3.94
C CYS A 135 13.53 -7.79 3.57
N ASP A 136 13.58 -9.05 4.00
CA ASP A 136 14.67 -9.96 3.68
C ASP A 136 14.80 -10.15 2.16
N HIS A 137 13.67 -10.41 1.49
CA HIS A 137 13.65 -10.62 0.05
C HIS A 137 14.15 -9.40 -0.73
N VAL A 138 13.67 -8.19 -0.44
CA VAL A 138 14.15 -7.01 -1.17
C VAL A 138 15.63 -6.80 -0.93
N ILE A 139 16.10 -6.90 0.32
CA ILE A 139 17.51 -6.67 0.68
C ILE A 139 18.42 -7.65 -0.06
N ASP A 140 18.05 -8.92 -0.10
CA ASP A 140 18.88 -9.98 -0.66
C ASP A 140 18.87 -10.01 -2.19
N ASN A 141 17.82 -9.48 -2.82
CA ASN A 141 17.59 -9.58 -4.26
C ASN A 141 17.59 -8.22 -4.97
N LYS A 142 18.20 -7.18 -4.36
CA LYS A 142 18.21 -5.81 -4.87
C LYS A 142 18.54 -5.73 -6.36
N ASP A 143 19.54 -6.48 -6.81
CA ASP A 143 20.07 -6.40 -8.19
C ASP A 143 19.58 -7.55 -9.10
N SER A 144 18.54 -8.27 -8.68
CA SER A 144 17.98 -9.42 -9.44
C SER A 144 16.45 -9.43 -9.54
N VAL A 145 15.73 -8.73 -8.66
CA VAL A 145 14.25 -8.72 -8.65
C VAL A 145 13.64 -7.57 -9.44
N TYR A 146 12.60 -7.87 -10.22
CA TYR A 146 11.69 -6.85 -10.75
C TYR A 146 10.61 -6.51 -9.72
N ILE A 147 10.38 -5.22 -9.48
CA ILE A 147 9.27 -4.75 -8.62
C ILE A 147 8.30 -3.93 -9.47
N LEU A 148 7.03 -4.32 -9.45
CA LEU A 148 5.93 -3.53 -10.03
C LEU A 148 5.05 -3.00 -8.92
N LYS A 149 4.91 -1.67 -8.89
CA LYS A 149 4.07 -0.98 -7.90
C LYS A 149 3.26 0.14 -8.53
N PRO A 150 1.96 -0.07 -8.75
CA PRO A 150 1.06 1.01 -9.15
C PRO A 150 0.72 1.93 -7.96
N SER A 151 0.48 3.20 -8.25
CA SER A 151 0.12 4.24 -7.27
C SER A 151 -1.33 4.15 -6.78
N CYS A 152 -2.23 3.61 -7.60
CA CYS A 152 -3.67 3.50 -7.34
C CYS A 152 -4.35 4.82 -6.97
N THR A 153 -3.80 5.95 -7.43
CA THR A 153 -4.37 7.26 -7.13
C THR A 153 -5.61 7.49 -7.99
N LEU A 154 -6.76 7.68 -7.34
CA LEU A 154 -7.98 8.16 -7.97
C LEU A 154 -7.93 9.69 -8.06
N ILE A 155 -8.23 10.20 -9.24
CA ILE A 155 -8.34 11.63 -9.54
C ILE A 155 -9.82 11.92 -9.77
N SER A 156 -10.49 12.41 -8.73
CA SER A 156 -11.89 12.81 -8.79
C SER A 156 -11.99 14.31 -9.04
N TYR A 157 -12.87 14.74 -9.93
CA TYR A 157 -13.04 16.16 -10.23
C TYR A 157 -14.49 16.53 -10.50
N GLY A 158 -14.82 17.80 -10.28
CA GLY A 158 -16.14 18.37 -10.55
C GLY A 158 -16.14 19.90 -10.52
N ILE A 159 -17.27 20.51 -10.82
CA ILE A 159 -17.45 21.96 -10.85
C ILE A 159 -18.40 22.37 -9.73
N LYS A 160 -17.95 23.29 -8.88
CA LYS A 160 -18.82 23.98 -7.93
C LYS A 160 -19.56 25.08 -8.69
N GLY A 161 -20.90 25.04 -8.63
CA GLY A 161 -21.76 26.09 -9.15
C GLY A 161 -21.69 27.37 -8.33
#